data_AF-A0A0A0M8G1-F1
#
_entry.id   AF-A0A0A0M8G1-F1
#
_cell.length_a   1.000
_cell.length_b   1.000
_cell.length_c   1.000
_cell.angle_alpha   90.00
_cell.angle_beta   90.00
_cell.angle_gamma   90.00
#
_symmetry.space_group_name_H-M   'P 1'
#
loop_
_entity.id
_entity.type
_entity.pdbx_description
1 polymer ?
#
loop_
_entity_poly.entity_id
_entity_poly.type
_entity_poly.pdbx_seq_one_letter_code
_entity_poly.pdbx_strand_id
1 'polypeptide(L)'
;VERLPGVRTLADRMHVAGDGAPWEEAGRLVARAHRAGLDHADLNAHNLMFDQRGRGWVIDLDRGRLRIPDTRWRERNLQRLRRSLLKLRGERSTEQVLADYARLRRAYDGAWERGC
;
A
#
# COMPACT_ATOMS: atom_id res chain seq x y z
N VAL A 1 12.89 -1.37 -21.45
CA VAL A 1 11.96 -1.03 -20.34
C VAL A 1 12.70 -0.08 -19.43
N GLU A 2 12.41 1.22 -19.55
CA GLU A 2 13.07 2.28 -18.79
C GLU A 2 12.52 2.27 -17.35
N ARG A 3 13.36 1.92 -16.36
CA ARG A 3 12.99 2.03 -14.94
C ARG A 3 13.16 3.50 -14.54
N LEU A 4 12.11 4.12 -14.02
CA LEU A 4 12.22 5.45 -13.41
C LEU A 4 13.30 5.41 -12.32
N PRO A 5 14.39 6.19 -12.43
CA PRO A 5 15.49 6.13 -11.49
C PRO A 5 15.01 6.50 -10.08
N GLY A 6 15.32 5.65 -9.10
CA GLY A 6 14.99 5.90 -7.70
C GLY A 6 13.57 5.52 -7.27
N VAL A 7 12.75 4.91 -8.14
CA VAL A 7 11.44 4.38 -7.75
C VAL A 7 11.58 2.91 -7.33
N ARG A 8 11.10 2.57 -6.13
CA ARG A 8 11.12 1.21 -5.58
C ARG A 8 9.75 0.79 -5.06
N THR A 9 9.49 -0.52 -5.03
CA THR A 9 8.24 -1.03 -4.50
C THR A 9 8.20 -0.89 -2.97
N LEU A 10 7.02 -0.91 -2.37
CA LEU A 10 6.88 -0.97 -0.91
C LEU A 10 7.54 -2.25 -0.35
N ALA A 11 7.46 -3.35 -1.10
CA ALA A 11 8.14 -4.60 -0.80
C ALA A 11 9.67 -4.44 -0.74
N ASP A 12 10.28 -3.71 -1.66
CA ASP A 12 11.73 -3.46 -1.60
C ASP A 12 12.10 -2.56 -0.41
N ARG A 13 11.27 -1.55 -0.15
CA ARG A 13 11.55 -0.55 0.89
C ARG A 13 11.33 -1.07 2.30
N MET A 14 10.46 -2.06 2.52
CA MET A 14 10.17 -2.57 3.87
C MET A 14 11.33 -3.34 4.53
N HIS A 15 12.37 -3.66 3.77
CA HIS A 15 13.60 -4.31 4.27
C HIS A 15 14.72 -3.33 4.60
N VAL A 16 14.57 -2.05 4.26
CA VAL A 16 15.56 -1.03 4.61
C VAL A 16 15.39 -0.68 6.08
N ALA A 17 16.45 -0.82 6.87
CA ALA A 17 16.44 -0.54 8.31
C ALA A 17 15.99 0.89 8.62
N GLY A 18 15.29 1.08 9.74
CA GLY A 18 14.72 2.36 10.17
C GLY A 18 13.38 2.68 9.49
N ASP A 19 13.08 3.97 9.30
CA ASP A 19 11.84 4.47 8.67
C ASP A 19 11.88 4.43 7.13
N GLY A 20 12.57 3.43 6.57
CA GLY A 20 12.92 3.37 5.15
C GLY A 20 11.73 3.19 4.20
N ALA A 21 10.60 2.69 4.68
CA ALA A 21 9.38 2.49 3.90
C ALA A 21 8.33 3.58 4.17
N PRO A 22 7.67 4.10 3.11
CA PRO A 22 6.73 5.21 3.21
C PRO A 22 5.33 4.69 3.61
N TRP A 23 5.22 4.14 4.82
CA TRP A 23 4.03 3.44 5.30
C TRP A 23 2.79 4.31 5.29
N GLU A 24 2.91 5.56 5.74
CA GLU A 24 1.79 6.47 5.79
C GLU A 24 1.38 6.97 4.41
N GLU A 25 2.35 7.27 3.53
CA GLU A 25 2.09 7.61 2.13
C GLU A 25 1.40 6.46 1.42
N ALA A 26 1.76 5.21 1.71
CA ALA A 26 1.09 4.04 1.19
C ALA A 26 -0.37 3.97 1.65
N GLY A 27 -0.64 4.24 2.92
CA GLY A 27 -2.01 4.31 3.44
C GLY A 27 -2.83 5.39 2.74
N ARG A 28 -2.26 6.60 2.62
CA ARG A 28 -2.86 7.73 1.91
C ARG A 28 -3.09 7.43 0.42
N LEU A 29 -2.15 6.76 -0.24
CA LEU A 29 -2.24 6.36 -1.64
C LEU A 29 -3.37 5.36 -1.87
N VAL A 30 -3.44 4.30 -1.05
CA VAL A 30 -4.51 3.29 -1.14
C VAL A 30 -5.87 3.93 -0.86
N ALA A 31 -5.98 4.86 0.09
CA ALA A 31 -7.22 5.59 0.35
C ALA A 31 -7.66 6.42 -0.87
N ARG A 32 -6.74 7.15 -1.52
CA ARG A 32 -7.05 7.90 -2.76
C ARG A 32 -7.50 6.98 -3.89
N ALA A 33 -6.83 5.86 -4.08
CA ALA A 33 -7.21 4.87 -5.08
C ALA A 33 -8.62 4.32 -4.81
N HIS A 34 -8.90 3.91 -3.56
CA HIS A 34 -10.21 3.40 -3.18
C HIS A 34 -11.32 4.45 -3.33
N ARG A 35 -11.03 5.74 -3.09
CA ARG A 35 -11.98 6.84 -3.31
C ARG A 35 -12.35 7.04 -4.76
N ALA A 36 -11.35 6.93 -5.64
CA ALA A 36 -11.58 6.92 -7.08
C ALA A 36 -12.32 5.66 -7.55
N GLY A 37 -12.67 4.74 -6.64
CA GLY A 37 -13.40 3.51 -6.94
C GLY A 37 -12.51 2.36 -7.38
N LEU A 38 -11.18 2.47 -7.29
CA LEU A 38 -10.28 1.41 -7.74
C LEU A 38 -10.30 0.22 -6.77
N ASP A 39 -11.04 -0.82 -7.15
CA ASP A 39 -10.95 -2.15 -6.57
C ASP A 39 -9.80 -2.93 -7.22
N HIS A 40 -8.64 -2.89 -6.58
CA HIS A 40 -7.45 -3.60 -7.03
C HIS A 40 -7.44 -5.03 -6.47
N ALA A 41 -8.05 -5.97 -7.20
CA ALA A 41 -8.26 -7.34 -6.74
C ALA A 41 -6.99 -8.11 -6.32
N ASP A 42 -5.81 -7.67 -6.76
CA ASP A 42 -4.51 -8.21 -6.34
C ASP A 42 -3.61 -7.22 -5.57
N LEU A 43 -4.19 -6.28 -4.83
CA LEU A 43 -3.41 -5.28 -4.09
C LEU A 43 -2.38 -5.95 -3.17
N ASN A 44 -1.10 -5.71 -3.45
CA ASN A 44 0.04 -6.26 -2.72
C ASN A 44 1.19 -5.23 -2.68
N ALA A 45 2.22 -5.50 -1.87
CA ALA A 45 3.32 -4.56 -1.64
C ALA A 45 4.23 -4.31 -2.87
N HIS A 46 4.26 -5.20 -3.85
CA HIS A 46 4.97 -4.95 -5.13
C HIS A 46 4.21 -3.99 -6.03
N ASN A 47 2.88 -3.92 -5.90
CA ASN A 47 2.03 -3.08 -6.74
C ASN A 47 1.95 -1.62 -6.23
N LEU A 48 2.66 -1.29 -5.15
CA LEU A 48 2.80 0.06 -4.62
C LEU A 48 4.23 0.52 -4.84
N MET A 49 4.43 1.53 -5.68
CA MET A 49 5.75 2.08 -6.00
C MET A 49 5.91 3.48 -5.41
N PHE A 50 7.11 3.80 -4.93
CA PHE A 50 7.44 5.11 -4.38
C PHE A 50 8.79 5.61 -4.85
N ASP A 51 8.88 6.89 -5.17
CA ASP A 51 10.15 7.58 -5.39
C ASP A 51 10.81 7.98 -4.05
N GLN A 52 12.00 8.56 -4.14
CA GLN A 52 12.74 9.06 -2.98
C GLN A 52 12.06 10.24 -2.28
N ARG A 53 11.15 10.95 -2.97
CA ARG A 53 10.40 12.10 -2.45
C ARG A 53 9.07 11.69 -1.81
N GLY A 54 8.77 10.39 -1.73
CA GLY A 54 7.54 9.86 -1.17
C GLY A 54 6.33 9.93 -2.11
N ARG A 55 6.52 10.34 -3.38
CA ARG A 55 5.45 10.25 -4.38
C ARG A 55 5.19 8.78 -4.68
N GLY A 56 3.92 8.39 -4.65
CA GLY A 56 3.52 7.00 -4.77
C GLY A 56 2.53 6.73 -5.90
N TRP A 57 2.60 5.54 -6.48
CA TRP A 57 1.73 5.05 -7.55
C TRP A 57 1.24 3.64 -7.24
N VAL A 58 -0.01 3.36 -7.64
CA VAL A 58 -0.53 2.00 -7.74
C VAL A 58 -0.31 1.54 -9.18
N ILE A 59 0.37 0.41 -9.36
CA ILE A 59 0.67 -0.18 -10.67
C ILE A 59 -0.07 -1.53 -10.84
N ASP A 60 0.07 -2.17 -12.01
CA ASP A 60 -0.56 -3.47 -12.33
C ASP A 60 -2.09 -3.41 -12.22
N LEU A 61 -2.69 -2.51 -12.99
CA LEU A 61 -4.13 -2.24 -12.97
C LEU A 61 -4.95 -3.20 -13.84
N ASP A 62 -4.33 -4.20 -14.47
CA ASP A 62 -4.98 -5.11 -15.43
C ASP A 62 -6.12 -5.91 -14.80
N ARG A 63 -6.03 -6.18 -13.49
CA ARG A 63 -7.10 -6.81 -12.69
C ARG A 63 -7.89 -5.83 -11.83
N GLY A 64 -7.63 -4.54 -11.98
CA GLY A 64 -8.35 -3.46 -11.31
C GLY A 64 -9.75 -3.28 -11.90
N ARG A 65 -10.72 -2.96 -11.05
CA ARG A 65 -12.08 -2.59 -11.49
C ARG A 65 -12.49 -1.30 -10.83
N LEU A 66 -13.14 -0.43 -11.60
CA LEU A 66 -13.83 0.74 -11.02
C LEU A 66 -15.17 0.28 -10.44
N ARG A 67 -15.38 0.58 -9.17
CA ARG A 67 -16.59 0.26 -8.40
C ARG A 67 -17.01 1.47 -7.59
N ILE A 68 -18.30 1.56 -7.28
CA ILE A 68 -18.76 2.45 -6.21
C ILE A 68 -18.05 2.03 -4.92
N PRO A 69 -17.42 2.97 -4.18
CA PRO A 69 -16.73 2.62 -2.95
C PRO A 69 -17.64 1.95 -1.94
N ASP A 70 -17.21 0.79 -1.46
CA ASP A 70 -17.92 -0.02 -0.48
C ASP A 70 -16.91 -0.63 0.50
N THR A 71 -17.31 -0.75 1.75
CA THR A 71 -16.42 -1.20 2.82
C THR A 71 -15.92 -2.62 2.59
N ARG A 72 -16.75 -3.53 2.07
CA ARG A 72 -16.38 -4.95 1.95
C ARG A 72 -15.21 -5.15 0.99
N TRP A 73 -15.21 -4.53 -0.18
CA TRP A 73 -14.11 -4.73 -1.14
C TRP A 73 -12.84 -3.98 -0.73
N ARG A 74 -12.97 -2.78 -0.16
CA ARG A 74 -11.82 -2.02 0.35
C ARG A 74 -11.08 -2.78 1.44
N GLU A 75 -11.80 -3.36 2.40
CA GLU A 75 -11.22 -4.18 3.46
C GLU A 75 -10.54 -5.44 2.91
N ARG A 76 -11.11 -6.08 1.88
CA ARG A 76 -10.45 -7.22 1.22
C ARG A 76 -9.12 -6.83 0.58
N ASN A 77 -9.03 -5.66 -0.05
CA ASN A 77 -7.78 -5.17 -0.63
C ASN A 77 -6.74 -4.90 0.45
N LEU A 78 -7.12 -4.25 1.55
CA LEU A 78 -6.24 -4.03 2.70
C LEU A 78 -5.76 -5.34 3.34
N GLN A 79 -6.65 -6.33 3.47
CA GLN A 79 -6.27 -7.67 3.97
C GLN A 79 -5.31 -8.40 3.03
N ARG A 80 -5.46 -8.27 1.70
CA ARG A 80 -4.49 -8.81 0.73
C ARG A 80 -3.14 -8.15 0.89
N LEU A 81 -3.11 -6.82 0.99
CA LEU A 81 -1.89 -6.06 1.23
C LEU A 81 -1.21 -6.50 2.53
N ARG A 82 -1.94 -6.57 3.65
CA ARG A 82 -1.43 -7.06 4.94
C ARG A 82 -0.81 -8.46 4.84
N ARG A 83 -1.51 -9.39 4.18
CA ARG A 83 -0.99 -10.75 3.98
C ARG A 83 0.27 -10.78 3.12
N SER A 84 0.35 -9.92 2.10
CA SER A 84 1.55 -9.81 1.27
C SER A 84 2.76 -9.33 2.07
N LEU A 85 2.58 -8.31 2.93
CA LEU A 85 3.64 -7.81 3.82
C LEU A 85 4.14 -8.90 4.77
N LEU A 86 3.22 -9.68 5.36
CA LEU A 86 3.58 -10.78 6.25
C LEU A 86 4.33 -11.92 5.55
N LYS A 87 4.01 -12.19 4.27
CA LYS A 87 4.75 -13.16 3.45
C LYS A 87 6.14 -12.64 3.08
N LEU A 88 6.27 -11.34 2.86
CA LEU A 88 7.51 -10.66 2.49
C LEU A 88 8.34 -10.24 3.71
N ARG A 89 8.05 -10.73 4.93
CA ARG A 89 8.73 -10.24 6.14
C ARG A 89 10.24 -10.51 6.17
N GLY A 90 10.72 -11.54 5.47
CA GLY A 90 12.11 -12.00 5.57
C GLY A 90 12.47 -12.32 7.03
N GLU A 91 13.58 -11.76 7.50
CA GLU A 91 14.05 -11.90 8.90
C GLU A 91 13.27 -11.05 9.91
N ARG A 92 12.37 -10.15 9.46
CA ARG A 92 11.58 -9.30 10.35
C ARG A 92 10.54 -10.12 11.09
N SER A 93 10.29 -9.78 12.35
CA SER A 93 9.25 -10.43 13.14
C SER A 93 7.85 -10.08 12.62
N THR A 94 6.88 -10.94 12.92
CA THR A 94 5.47 -10.68 12.58
C THR A 94 5.00 -9.37 13.24
N GLU A 95 5.39 -9.13 14.48
CA GLU A 95 5.03 -7.95 15.27
C GLU A 95 5.56 -6.67 14.63
N GLN A 96 6.81 -6.67 14.15
CA GLN A 96 7.41 -5.52 13.46
C GLN A 96 6.61 -5.18 12.19
N VAL A 97 6.27 -6.18 11.38
CA VAL A 97 5.49 -5.97 10.15
C VAL A 97 4.06 -5.52 10.47
N LEU A 98 3.45 -6.05 11.53
CA LEU A 98 2.11 -5.63 11.96
C LEU A 98 2.10 -4.19 12.49
N ALA A 99 3.15 -3.76 13.19
CA ALA A 99 3.29 -2.37 13.66
C ALA A 99 3.40 -1.39 12.48
N ASP A 100 4.20 -1.74 11.47
CA ASP A 100 4.31 -0.98 10.22
C ASP A 100 2.98 -0.92 9.44
N TYR A 101 2.31 -2.07 9.30
CA TYR A 101 0.99 -2.12 8.69
C TYR A 101 -0.03 -1.29 9.49
N ALA A 102 0.09 -1.22 10.82
CA ALA A 102 -0.79 -0.38 11.64
C ALA A 102 -0.58 1.12 11.35
N ARG A 103 0.65 1.57 11.05
CA ARG A 103 0.91 2.95 10.59
C ARG A 103 0.22 3.23 9.26
N LEU A 104 0.39 2.32 8.29
CA LEU A 104 -0.30 2.38 7.00
C LEU A 104 -1.81 2.44 7.18
N ARG A 105 -2.36 1.56 8.03
CA ARG A 105 -3.79 1.46 8.28
C ARG A 105 -4.36 2.73 8.90
N ARG A 106 -3.73 3.28 9.93
CA ARG A 106 -4.14 4.57 10.53
C ARG A 106 -4.12 5.70 9.51
N ALA A 107 -3.09 5.77 8.67
CA ALA A 107 -3.00 6.79 7.63
C ALA A 107 -4.09 6.61 6.56
N TYR A 108 -4.43 5.37 6.21
CA TYR A 108 -5.55 5.04 5.32
C TYR A 108 -6.88 5.49 5.94
N ASP A 109 -7.19 5.09 7.18
CA ASP A 109 -8.47 5.37 7.84
C ASP A 109 -8.65 6.89 8.01
N GLY A 110 -7.64 7.58 8.54
CA GLY A 110 -7.70 9.04 8.68
C GLY A 110 -7.73 9.76 7.34
N ALA A 111 -7.04 9.24 6.31
CA ALA A 111 -7.19 9.77 4.98
C ALA A 111 -8.61 9.58 4.48
N TRP A 112 -9.24 8.41 4.68
CA TRP A 112 -10.60 8.02 4.24
C TRP A 112 -11.72 8.82 4.92
N GLU A 113 -11.56 9.18 6.18
CA GLU A 113 -12.54 9.97 6.94
C GLU A 113 -12.55 11.46 6.52
N ARG A 114 -11.39 12.04 6.22
CA ARG A 114 -11.24 13.48 5.91
C ARG A 114 -11.72 13.93 4.52
N GLY A 115 -12.25 13.04 3.70
CA GLY A 115 -12.66 13.35 2.32
C GLY A 115 -14.13 13.09 2.08
N CYS A 116 -14.94 13.31 3.12
CA CYS A 116 -16.36 13.61 3.02
C CYS A 116 -16.55 15.08 2.63
#